data_AF-A0A7T8RB41-F1
#
_entry.id   AF-A0A7T8RB41-F1
#
_cell.length_a   1.000
_cell.length_b   1.000
_cell.length_c   1.000
_cell.angle_alpha   90.00
_cell.angle_beta   90.00
_cell.angle_gamma   90.00
#
_symmetry.space_group_name_H-M   'P 1'
#
loop_
_entity.id
_entity.type
_entity.pdbx_description
1 polymer ?
#
loop_
_entity_poly.entity_id
_entity_poly.type
_entity_poly.pdbx_seq_one_letter_code
_entity_poly.pdbx_strand_id
1 'polypeptide(L)'
;MSYSIGEFARLCGINATTLRAWQRRYGLLKPQRTDGGHRLYSDDDVQQALSILDWMRKGVPISQVKPLLSRPASHQSDNWITLQETMLQHLHEGRIAALRQLIYDCGREYPRAELVTHVLRPLRSKVSAHLPAMMTLREVLDGIIISYTAFCLEGDRKAPGDNAFMSGWHLSDHCEIWLEALTRTGQGLRIDVLPTPPAVLAPELFARQKWFLVTTGKLTAGQKKQLARWHNVIAALEVITL
;
A
#
# COMPACT_ATOMS: atom_id res chain seq x y z
N MET A 1 6.36 24.56 22.10
CA MET A 1 7.77 25.04 22.07
C MET A 1 8.14 25.42 20.64
N SER A 2 9.27 26.10 20.44
CA SER A 2 9.78 26.41 19.09
C SER A 2 11.20 25.84 18.90
N TYR A 3 11.45 25.24 17.76
CA TYR A 3 12.66 24.48 17.45
C TYR A 3 13.37 25.07 16.24
N SER A 4 14.69 25.14 16.31
CA SER A 4 15.52 25.33 15.12
C SER A 4 15.43 24.12 14.21
N ILE A 5 15.83 24.28 12.93
CA ILE A 5 15.79 23.17 11.99
C ILE A 5 16.66 21.96 12.40
N GLY A 6 17.75 22.20 13.15
CA GLY A 6 18.64 21.13 13.63
C GLY A 6 18.01 20.32 14.76
N GLU A 7 17.35 21.00 15.70
CA GLU A 7 16.60 20.35 16.78
C GLU A 7 15.39 19.60 16.24
N PHE A 8 14.63 20.24 15.35
CA PHE A 8 13.48 19.64 14.69
C PHE A 8 13.85 18.37 13.90
N ALA A 9 14.98 18.41 13.16
CA ALA A 9 15.53 17.24 12.46
C ALA A 9 15.86 16.09 13.41
N ARG A 10 16.44 16.40 14.58
CA ARG A 10 16.78 15.41 15.61
C ARG A 10 15.54 14.79 16.24
N LEU A 11 14.52 15.60 16.55
CA LEU A 11 13.26 15.14 17.13
C LEU A 11 12.50 14.21 16.19
N CYS A 12 12.46 14.52 14.89
CA CYS A 12 11.73 13.72 13.90
C CYS A 12 12.55 12.51 13.40
N GLY A 13 13.87 12.49 13.62
CA GLY A 13 14.77 11.51 13.00
C GLY A 13 14.92 11.69 11.49
N ILE A 14 14.73 12.91 10.98
CA ILE A 14 14.74 13.23 9.55
C ILE A 14 15.84 14.25 9.26
N ASN A 15 16.64 14.04 8.21
CA ASN A 15 17.65 15.01 7.81
C ASN A 15 17.01 16.38 7.49
N ALA A 16 17.61 17.46 8.01
CA ALA A 16 17.23 18.84 7.75
C ALA A 16 17.08 19.16 6.26
N THR A 17 17.90 18.55 5.39
CA THR A 17 17.81 18.70 3.94
C THR A 17 16.49 18.14 3.38
N THR A 18 16.07 16.97 3.85
CA THR A 18 14.80 16.32 3.47
C THR A 18 13.61 17.16 3.93
N LEU A 19 13.65 17.68 5.15
CA LEU A 19 12.63 18.57 5.70
C LEU A 19 12.48 19.87 4.89
N ARG A 20 13.59 20.47 4.45
CA ARG A 20 13.57 21.63 3.53
C ARG A 20 12.98 21.27 2.18
N ALA A 21 13.27 20.08 1.67
CA ALA A 21 12.69 19.61 0.42
C ALA A 21 11.18 19.42 0.54
N TRP A 22 10.69 18.83 1.64
CA TRP A 22 9.26 18.65 1.90
C TRP A 22 8.51 19.99 1.99
N GLN A 23 9.10 20.96 2.69
CA GLN A 23 8.58 22.32 2.73
C GLN A 23 8.55 22.94 1.33
N ARG A 24 9.66 22.94 0.60
CA ARG A 24 9.77 23.70 -0.67
C ARG A 24 8.98 23.07 -1.82
N ARG A 25 9.03 21.74 -1.97
CA ARG A 25 8.46 21.03 -3.12
C ARG A 25 6.99 20.72 -2.94
N TYR A 26 6.57 20.40 -1.72
CA TYR A 26 5.21 19.90 -1.45
C TYR A 26 4.42 20.83 -0.51
N GLY A 27 5.08 21.76 0.18
CA GLY A 27 4.42 22.62 1.16
C GLY A 27 3.84 21.83 2.32
N LEU A 28 4.52 20.75 2.71
CA LEU A 28 4.12 19.81 3.76
C LEU A 28 4.43 20.29 5.17
N LEU A 29 5.26 21.32 5.31
CA LEU A 29 5.59 21.97 6.57
C LEU A 29 5.51 23.47 6.35
N LYS A 30 5.00 24.21 7.33
CA LYS A 30 4.85 25.67 7.26
C LYS A 30 5.47 26.31 8.50
N PRO A 31 6.79 26.19 8.69
CA PRO A 31 7.45 26.77 9.85
C PRO A 31 7.28 28.29 9.85
N GLN A 32 7.17 28.85 11.04
CA GLN A 32 7.25 30.29 11.22
C GLN A 32 8.65 30.80 10.90
N ARG A 33 8.77 32.10 10.64
CA ARG A 33 10.05 32.77 10.46
C ARG A 33 10.27 33.79 11.55
N THR A 34 11.50 33.86 12.06
CA THR A 34 11.94 34.98 12.88
C THR A 34 12.10 36.24 12.03
N ASP A 35 12.22 37.40 12.67
CA ASP A 35 12.53 38.67 12.01
C ASP A 35 13.86 38.61 11.22
N GLY A 36 14.81 37.79 11.68
CA GLY A 36 16.06 37.49 10.97
C GLY A 36 15.95 36.45 9.84
N GLY A 37 14.75 35.94 9.55
CA GLY A 37 14.48 35.00 8.45
C GLY A 37 14.77 33.52 8.75
N HIS A 38 15.11 33.17 10.00
CA HIS A 38 15.34 31.77 10.40
C HIS A 38 14.02 31.02 10.58
N ARG A 39 13.99 29.72 10.23
CA ARG A 39 12.80 28.87 10.38
C ARG A 39 12.67 28.39 11.83
N LEU A 40 11.47 28.52 12.38
CA LEU A 40 11.06 27.98 13.67
C LEU A 40 9.93 26.97 13.47
N TYR A 41 10.10 25.79 14.05
CA TYR A 41 9.13 24.69 14.00
C TYR A 41 8.45 24.53 15.35
N SER A 42 7.15 24.25 15.38
CA SER A 42 6.40 24.00 16.60
C SER A 42 6.29 22.51 16.93
N ASP A 43 5.67 22.19 18.07
CA ASP A 43 5.26 20.81 18.39
C ASP A 43 4.29 20.24 17.36
N ASP A 44 3.40 21.07 16.81
CA ASP A 44 2.47 20.65 15.75
C ASP A 44 3.21 20.28 14.46
N ASP A 45 4.28 21.02 14.12
CA ASP A 45 5.15 20.66 13.00
C ASP A 45 5.83 19.29 13.23
N VAL A 46 6.15 18.95 14.49
CA VAL A 46 6.72 17.63 14.85
C VAL A 46 5.68 16.54 14.64
N GLN A 47 4.47 16.73 15.15
CA GLN A 47 3.37 15.79 14.92
C GLN A 47 3.10 15.60 13.43
N GLN A 48 3.06 16.70 12.67
CA GLN A 48 2.87 16.66 11.23
C GLN A 48 4.00 15.90 10.50
N ALA A 49 5.26 16.10 10.89
CA ALA A 49 6.39 15.36 10.35
C ALA A 49 6.32 13.85 10.67
N LEU A 50 5.91 13.49 11.88
CA LEU A 50 5.69 12.09 12.26
C LEU A 50 4.52 11.47 11.48
N SER A 51 3.42 12.19 11.27
CA SER A 51 2.32 11.72 10.42
C SER A 51 2.76 11.55 8.96
N ILE A 52 3.57 12.45 8.42
CA ILE A 52 4.15 12.29 7.08
C ILE A 52 4.99 11.00 7.00
N LEU A 53 5.81 10.74 8.02
CA LEU A 53 6.60 9.50 8.08
C LEU A 53 5.72 8.26 8.14
N ASP A 54 4.62 8.28 8.89
CA ASP A 54 3.67 7.17 8.94
C ASP A 54 3.10 6.87 7.54
N TRP A 55 2.67 7.90 6.82
CA TRP A 55 2.20 7.77 5.44
C TRP A 55 3.26 7.22 4.49
N MET A 56 4.49 7.69 4.61
CA MET A 56 5.59 7.18 3.78
C MET A 56 5.92 5.72 4.12
N ARG A 57 5.84 5.31 5.39
CA ARG A 57 6.00 3.90 5.80
C ARG A 57 4.90 3.01 5.25
N LYS A 58 3.69 3.55 5.12
CA LYS A 58 2.55 2.91 4.44
C LYS A 58 2.67 2.91 2.90
N GLY A 59 3.80 3.37 2.36
CA GLY A 59 4.08 3.33 0.93
C GLY A 59 3.50 4.50 0.14
N VAL A 60 3.01 5.55 0.80
CA VAL A 60 2.50 6.74 0.11
C VAL A 60 3.68 7.58 -0.38
N PRO A 61 3.77 7.87 -1.70
CA PRO A 61 4.78 8.79 -2.21
C PRO A 61 4.64 10.17 -1.56
N ILE A 62 5.75 10.80 -1.19
CA ILE A 62 5.76 12.10 -0.50
C ILE A 62 4.91 13.18 -1.21
N SER A 63 4.81 13.12 -2.54
CA SER A 63 4.01 14.02 -3.36
C SER A 63 2.49 13.90 -3.12
N GLN A 64 2.03 12.77 -2.59
CA GLN A 64 0.61 12.46 -2.34
C GLN A 64 0.22 12.59 -0.87
N VAL A 65 1.14 12.94 0.03
CA VAL A 65 0.88 12.95 1.48
C VAL A 65 0.03 14.15 1.91
N LYS A 66 0.17 15.30 1.23
CA LYS A 66 -0.45 16.57 1.65
C LYS A 66 -1.99 16.53 1.81
N PRO A 67 -2.75 15.96 0.86
CA PRO A 67 -4.22 15.84 1.00
C PRO A 67 -4.62 14.98 2.20
N LEU A 68 -3.79 14.00 2.56
CA LEU A 68 -4.09 13.02 3.61
C LEU A 68 -3.94 13.62 5.01
N LEU A 69 -2.96 14.50 5.19
CA LEU A 69 -2.73 15.20 6.46
C LEU A 69 -3.85 16.18 6.82
N SER A 70 -4.62 16.62 5.83
CA SER A 70 -5.67 17.63 6.02
C SER A 70 -6.97 17.01 6.56
N ARG A 71 -7.01 15.69 6.75
CA ARG A 71 -8.20 14.95 7.16
C ARG A 71 -8.06 14.56 8.65
N PRO A 72 -9.00 14.97 9.54
CA PRO A 72 -8.90 14.65 10.96
C PRO A 72 -8.97 13.13 11.20
N ALA A 73 -8.01 12.61 11.97
CA ALA A 73 -7.84 11.16 12.20
C ALA A 73 -9.06 10.48 12.85
N SER A 74 -9.83 11.19 13.68
CA SER A 74 -11.05 10.67 14.32
C SER A 74 -12.22 10.44 13.35
N HIS A 75 -12.28 11.17 12.23
CA HIS A 75 -13.29 10.97 11.20
C HIS A 75 -12.91 9.90 10.17
N GLN A 76 -11.69 9.37 10.24
CA GLN A 76 -11.19 8.44 9.24
C GLN A 76 -11.62 7.00 9.54
N SER A 77 -11.61 6.57 10.80
CA SER A 77 -12.08 5.25 11.24
C SER A 77 -13.58 5.04 11.00
N ASP A 78 -14.39 6.04 11.34
CA ASP A 78 -15.85 5.98 11.16
C ASP A 78 -16.21 5.90 9.67
N ASN A 79 -15.48 6.66 8.84
CA ASN A 79 -15.67 6.64 7.39
C ASN A 79 -15.33 5.28 6.75
N TRP A 80 -14.35 4.53 7.27
CA TRP A 80 -14.01 3.22 6.71
C TRP A 80 -15.09 2.19 6.93
N ILE A 81 -15.70 2.16 8.12
CA ILE A 81 -16.77 1.21 8.44
C ILE A 81 -17.99 1.50 7.55
N THR A 82 -18.40 2.76 7.43
CA THR A 82 -19.50 3.17 6.55
C THR A 82 -19.22 2.82 5.09
N LEU A 83 -17.98 2.98 4.63
CA LEU A 83 -17.59 2.60 3.27
C LEU A 83 -17.68 1.09 3.05
N GLN A 84 -17.22 0.28 4.02
CA GLN A 84 -17.37 -1.17 3.95
C GLN A 84 -18.84 -1.60 3.88
N GLU A 85 -19.71 -1.00 4.69
CA GLU A 85 -21.15 -1.28 4.71
C GLU A 85 -21.81 -0.92 3.37
N THR A 86 -21.47 0.24 2.82
CA THR A 86 -21.98 0.69 1.52
C THR A 86 -21.54 -0.26 0.39
N MET A 87 -20.27 -0.66 0.38
CA MET A 87 -19.76 -1.62 -0.61
C MET A 87 -20.42 -3.00 -0.46
N LEU A 88 -20.61 -3.47 0.76
CA LEU A 88 -21.28 -4.73 1.05
C LEU A 88 -22.74 -4.71 0.59
N GLN A 89 -23.43 -3.59 0.79
CA GLN A 89 -24.80 -3.39 0.31
C GLN A 89 -24.86 -3.45 -1.23
N HIS A 90 -23.96 -2.76 -1.95
CA HIS A 90 -23.89 -2.87 -3.41
C HIS A 90 -23.66 -4.31 -3.89
N LEU A 91 -22.82 -5.06 -3.18
CA LEU A 91 -22.52 -6.45 -3.50
C LEU A 91 -23.76 -7.34 -3.33
N HIS A 92 -24.48 -7.23 -2.20
CA HIS A 92 -25.71 -7.98 -1.93
C HIS A 92 -26.86 -7.62 -2.89
N GLU A 93 -26.97 -6.35 -3.27
CA GLU A 93 -28.02 -5.88 -4.20
C GLU A 93 -27.64 -6.11 -5.68
N GLY A 94 -26.48 -6.72 -5.97
CA GLY A 94 -26.03 -6.96 -7.35
C GLY A 94 -25.68 -5.68 -8.13
N ARG A 95 -25.46 -4.56 -7.45
CA ARG A 95 -25.07 -3.27 -8.07
C ARG A 95 -23.58 -3.24 -8.41
N ILE A 96 -23.13 -4.19 -9.23
CA ILE A 96 -21.71 -4.45 -9.52
C ILE A 96 -21.02 -3.26 -10.19
N ALA A 97 -21.72 -2.55 -11.08
CA ALA A 97 -21.18 -1.35 -11.71
C ALA A 97 -20.93 -0.22 -10.70
N ALA A 98 -21.86 -0.02 -9.76
CA ALA A 98 -21.73 0.99 -8.71
C ALA A 98 -20.60 0.62 -7.74
N LEU A 99 -20.50 -0.64 -7.32
CA LEU A 99 -19.41 -1.14 -6.49
C LEU A 99 -18.04 -0.92 -7.15
N ARG A 100 -17.93 -1.25 -8.45
CA ARG A 100 -16.70 -1.02 -9.23
C ARG A 100 -16.33 0.46 -9.25
N GLN A 101 -17.28 1.34 -9.56
CA GLN A 101 -17.03 2.77 -9.59
C GLN A 101 -16.58 3.28 -8.22
N LEU A 102 -17.24 2.86 -7.14
CA LEU A 102 -16.91 3.26 -5.78
C LEU A 102 -15.48 2.83 -5.38
N ILE A 103 -15.05 1.62 -5.74
CA ILE A 103 -13.67 1.16 -5.48
C ILE A 103 -12.65 2.03 -6.24
N TYR A 104 -12.93 2.36 -7.51
CA TYR A 104 -12.06 3.22 -8.32
C TYR A 104 -11.97 4.63 -7.76
N ASP A 105 -13.10 5.21 -7.37
CA ASP A 105 -13.16 6.55 -6.76
C ASP A 105 -12.37 6.59 -5.45
N CYS A 106 -12.59 5.59 -4.58
CA CYS A 106 -11.85 5.45 -3.33
C CYS A 106 -10.35 5.35 -3.58
N GLY A 107 -9.90 4.60 -4.58
CA GLY A 107 -8.49 4.48 -4.87
C GLY A 107 -7.82 5.73 -5.48
N ARG A 108 -8.60 6.76 -5.83
CA ARG A 108 -8.09 8.11 -6.14
C ARG A 108 -8.08 9.01 -4.92
N GLU A 109 -9.05 8.85 -4.04
CA GLU A 109 -9.24 9.68 -2.84
C GLU A 109 -8.34 9.24 -1.68
N TYR A 110 -8.04 7.95 -1.61
CA TYR A 110 -7.34 7.32 -0.51
C TYR A 110 -6.10 6.56 -0.98
N PRO A 111 -5.07 6.45 -0.12
CA PRO A 111 -3.94 5.59 -0.39
C PRO A 111 -4.37 4.14 -0.50
N ARG A 112 -3.90 3.49 -1.55
CA ARG A 112 -4.27 2.12 -1.89
C ARG A 112 -3.89 1.13 -0.80
N ALA A 113 -2.77 1.35 -0.10
CA ALA A 113 -2.39 0.54 1.06
C ALA A 113 -3.41 0.60 2.20
N GLU A 114 -3.95 1.79 2.49
CA GLU A 114 -5.00 1.94 3.50
C GLU A 114 -6.34 1.40 3.02
N LEU A 115 -6.70 1.62 1.75
CA LEU A 115 -7.90 1.04 1.15
C LEU A 115 -7.89 -0.49 1.25
N VAL A 116 -6.76 -1.13 0.95
CA VAL A 116 -6.57 -2.58 1.10
C VAL A 116 -6.75 -3.01 2.56
N THR A 117 -6.06 -2.33 3.48
CA THR A 117 -5.99 -2.71 4.90
C THR A 117 -7.31 -2.50 5.63
N HIS A 118 -7.95 -1.35 5.42
CA HIS A 118 -9.11 -0.91 6.19
C HIS A 118 -10.43 -1.13 5.49
N VAL A 119 -10.46 -1.50 4.19
CA VAL A 119 -11.71 -1.66 3.45
C VAL A 119 -11.75 -3.00 2.71
N LEU A 120 -10.84 -3.24 1.76
CA LEU A 120 -10.96 -4.40 0.85
C LEU A 120 -10.80 -5.73 1.60
N ARG A 121 -9.77 -5.89 2.44
CA ARG A 121 -9.59 -7.10 3.26
C ARG A 121 -10.75 -7.31 4.26
N PRO A 122 -11.17 -6.30 5.05
CA PRO A 122 -12.35 -6.43 5.90
C PRO A 122 -13.63 -6.79 5.13
N LEU A 123 -13.86 -6.17 3.97
CA LEU A 123 -15.01 -6.47 3.12
C LEU A 123 -14.99 -7.92 2.62
N ARG A 124 -13.83 -8.41 2.14
CA ARG A 124 -13.65 -9.83 1.76
C ARG A 124 -13.91 -10.77 2.93
N SER A 125 -13.46 -10.40 4.14
CA SER A 125 -13.72 -11.18 5.36
C SER A 125 -15.21 -11.27 5.69
N LYS A 126 -16.00 -10.22 5.44
CA LYS A 126 -17.46 -10.23 5.67
C LYS A 126 -18.22 -11.19 4.73
N VAL A 127 -17.64 -11.53 3.57
CA VAL A 127 -18.21 -12.51 2.60
C VAL A 127 -17.41 -13.81 2.53
N SER A 128 -16.72 -14.18 3.61
CA SER A 128 -15.85 -15.37 3.67
C SER A 128 -16.56 -16.68 4.04
N ALA A 129 -17.85 -16.62 4.39
CA ALA A 129 -18.62 -17.80 4.79
C ALA A 129 -18.65 -18.85 3.66
N HIS A 130 -18.55 -20.13 4.03
CA HIS A 130 -18.54 -21.26 3.10
C HIS A 130 -19.97 -21.64 2.64
N LEU A 131 -20.71 -20.64 2.17
CA LEU A 131 -22.03 -20.77 1.57
C LEU A 131 -21.91 -20.41 0.07
N PRO A 132 -22.56 -21.13 -0.85
CA PRO A 132 -22.42 -20.89 -2.30
C PRO A 132 -22.67 -19.43 -2.71
N ALA A 133 -23.67 -18.77 -2.10
CA ALA A 133 -23.95 -17.36 -2.33
C ALA A 133 -22.78 -16.46 -1.90
N MET A 134 -22.22 -16.66 -0.71
CA MET A 134 -21.11 -15.86 -0.18
C MET A 134 -19.83 -16.09 -0.98
N MET A 135 -19.55 -17.32 -1.38
CA MET A 135 -18.44 -17.64 -2.27
C MET A 135 -18.58 -16.93 -3.62
N THR A 136 -19.79 -16.94 -4.21
CA THR A 136 -20.06 -16.23 -5.46
C THR A 136 -19.85 -14.73 -5.32
N LEU A 137 -20.36 -14.11 -4.25
CA LEU A 137 -20.16 -12.69 -3.97
C LEU A 137 -18.68 -12.36 -3.76
N ARG A 138 -17.92 -13.25 -3.11
CA ARG A 138 -16.49 -13.09 -2.92
C ARG A 138 -15.72 -13.14 -4.24
N GLU A 139 -16.04 -14.06 -5.14
CA GLU A 139 -15.42 -14.12 -6.48
C GLU A 139 -15.76 -12.87 -7.32
N VAL A 140 -17.00 -12.36 -7.22
CA VAL A 140 -17.38 -11.10 -7.88
C VAL A 140 -16.55 -9.93 -7.34
N LEU A 141 -16.41 -9.82 -6.01
CA LEU A 141 -15.58 -8.80 -5.39
C LEU A 141 -14.10 -8.93 -5.82
N ASP A 142 -13.56 -10.14 -5.78
CA ASP A 142 -12.17 -10.42 -6.16
C ASP A 142 -11.91 -10.06 -7.63
N GLY A 143 -12.85 -10.35 -8.53
CA GLY A 143 -12.76 -9.92 -9.93
C GLY A 143 -12.70 -8.40 -10.11
N ILE A 144 -13.43 -7.64 -9.29
CA ILE A 144 -13.36 -6.16 -9.31
C ILE A 144 -12.01 -5.68 -8.76
N ILE A 145 -11.53 -6.25 -7.65
CA ILE A 145 -10.24 -5.92 -7.03
C ILE A 145 -9.09 -6.18 -8.01
N ILE A 146 -9.10 -7.35 -8.68
CA ILE A 146 -8.11 -7.73 -9.69
C ILE A 146 -8.14 -6.73 -10.85
N SER A 147 -9.34 -6.40 -11.37
CA SER A 147 -9.48 -5.43 -12.46
C SER A 147 -8.96 -4.04 -12.09
N TYR A 148 -9.24 -3.57 -10.87
CA TYR A 148 -8.75 -2.28 -10.38
C TYR A 148 -7.23 -2.28 -10.20
N THR A 149 -6.69 -3.36 -9.62
CA THR A 149 -5.25 -3.52 -9.41
C THR A 149 -4.51 -3.55 -10.75
N ALA A 150 -4.99 -4.32 -11.72
CA ALA A 150 -4.43 -4.37 -13.07
C ALA A 150 -4.43 -2.99 -13.74
N PHE A 151 -5.51 -2.22 -13.59
CA PHE A 151 -5.58 -0.84 -14.07
C PHE A 151 -4.49 0.04 -13.43
N CYS A 152 -4.26 -0.06 -12.12
CA CYS A 152 -3.20 0.69 -11.44
C CYS A 152 -1.79 0.27 -11.90
N LEU A 153 -1.54 -1.04 -12.01
CA LEU A 153 -0.26 -1.58 -12.47
C LEU A 153 0.08 -1.12 -13.90
N GLU A 154 -0.91 -1.10 -14.80
CA GLU A 154 -0.71 -0.59 -16.15
C GLU A 154 -0.41 0.91 -16.18
N GLY A 155 -0.97 1.66 -15.23
CA GLY A 155 -0.59 3.05 -14.98
C GLY A 155 0.89 3.19 -14.60
N ASP A 156 1.37 2.36 -13.69
CA ASP A 156 2.76 2.40 -13.20
C ASP A 156 3.79 2.07 -14.28
N ARG A 157 3.44 1.25 -15.29
CA ARG A 157 4.33 0.94 -16.42
C ARG A 157 4.76 2.17 -17.22
N LYS A 158 3.97 3.24 -17.19
CA LYS A 158 4.23 4.48 -17.93
C LYS A 158 5.29 5.35 -17.26
N ALA A 159 5.58 5.11 -15.98
CA ALA A 159 6.58 5.85 -15.22
C ALA A 159 7.91 5.07 -15.12
N PRO A 160 9.05 5.75 -14.92
CA PRO A 160 10.30 5.08 -14.58
C PRO A 160 10.16 4.29 -13.28
N GLY A 161 10.75 3.10 -13.23
CA GLY A 161 10.72 2.25 -12.03
C GLY A 161 11.43 0.91 -12.22
N ASP A 162 11.68 0.23 -11.11
CA ASP A 162 12.32 -1.09 -11.12
C ASP A 162 11.31 -2.18 -11.47
N ASN A 163 11.73 -3.14 -12.29
CA ASN A 163 10.88 -4.27 -12.66
C ASN A 163 10.87 -5.30 -11.52
N ALA A 164 9.67 -5.77 -11.17
CA ALA A 164 9.49 -6.78 -10.14
C ALA A 164 8.45 -7.82 -10.53
N PHE A 165 8.65 -9.06 -10.10
CA PHE A 165 7.63 -10.10 -10.14
C PHE A 165 6.96 -10.24 -8.78
N MET A 166 5.66 -10.52 -8.79
CA MET A 166 4.92 -10.90 -7.60
C MET A 166 4.17 -12.20 -7.82
N SER A 167 4.34 -13.15 -6.92
CA SER A 167 3.69 -14.46 -6.99
C SER A 167 3.27 -14.93 -5.61
N GLY A 168 2.20 -15.72 -5.56
CA GLY A 168 1.91 -16.56 -4.41
C GLY A 168 2.99 -17.63 -4.25
N TRP A 169 3.31 -18.00 -3.02
CA TRP A 169 4.22 -19.10 -2.69
C TRP A 169 3.59 -19.90 -1.56
N HIS A 170 3.10 -21.09 -1.88
CA HIS A 170 2.26 -21.90 -0.97
C HIS A 170 1.05 -21.14 -0.43
N LEU A 171 0.42 -20.33 -1.28
CA LEU A 171 -0.71 -19.48 -0.96
C LEU A 171 -1.99 -20.07 -1.55
N SER A 172 -3.04 -20.21 -0.74
CA SER A 172 -4.35 -20.71 -1.17
C SER A 172 -5.28 -19.59 -1.67
N ASP A 173 -5.21 -18.40 -1.06
CA ASP A 173 -6.00 -17.23 -1.46
C ASP A 173 -5.21 -16.37 -2.46
N HIS A 174 -5.38 -16.65 -3.75
CA HIS A 174 -4.63 -15.96 -4.81
C HIS A 174 -4.99 -14.48 -4.97
N CYS A 175 -6.17 -14.03 -4.52
CA CYS A 175 -6.53 -12.61 -4.56
C CYS A 175 -5.61 -11.76 -3.65
N GLU A 176 -5.03 -12.35 -2.61
CA GLU A 176 -4.06 -11.65 -1.77
C GLU A 176 -2.79 -11.23 -2.53
N ILE A 177 -2.41 -11.92 -3.61
CA ILE A 177 -1.31 -11.49 -4.49
C ILE A 177 -1.64 -10.12 -5.09
N TRP A 178 -2.90 -9.94 -5.53
CA TRP A 178 -3.36 -8.69 -6.13
C TRP A 178 -3.54 -7.58 -5.09
N LEU A 179 -4.02 -7.91 -3.89
CA LEU A 179 -4.09 -6.94 -2.79
C LEU A 179 -2.69 -6.44 -2.39
N GLU A 180 -1.69 -7.32 -2.30
CA GLU A 180 -0.30 -6.93 -2.02
C GLU A 180 0.35 -6.18 -3.18
N ALA A 181 -0.01 -6.47 -4.42
CA ALA A 181 0.41 -5.66 -5.57
C ALA A 181 -0.19 -4.26 -5.48
N LEU A 182 -1.49 -4.15 -5.15
CA LEU A 182 -2.22 -2.89 -5.05
C LEU A 182 -1.60 -1.95 -3.99
N THR A 183 -1.20 -2.49 -2.83
CA THR A 183 -0.54 -1.67 -1.78
C THR A 183 0.79 -1.07 -2.24
N ARG A 184 1.45 -1.66 -3.25
CA ARG A 184 2.76 -1.26 -3.78
C ARG A 184 2.73 -0.45 -5.07
N THR A 185 1.55 -0.27 -5.66
CA THR A 185 1.40 0.58 -6.85
C THR A 185 1.79 2.03 -6.57
N GLY A 186 2.35 2.71 -7.56
CA GLY A 186 2.80 4.11 -7.47
C GLY A 186 4.12 4.33 -6.71
N GLN A 187 4.83 3.26 -6.30
CA GLN A 187 6.07 3.34 -5.51
C GLN A 187 7.34 3.16 -6.36
N GLY A 188 7.29 3.51 -7.65
CA GLY A 188 8.43 3.34 -8.56
C GLY A 188 8.75 1.87 -8.88
N LEU A 189 7.76 0.99 -8.74
CA LEU A 189 7.85 -0.42 -9.12
C LEU A 189 6.95 -0.68 -10.32
N ARG A 190 7.45 -1.47 -11.27
CA ARG A 190 6.70 -2.04 -12.39
C ARG A 190 6.50 -3.52 -12.09
N ILE A 191 5.36 -3.84 -11.48
CA ILE A 191 5.09 -5.18 -10.95
C ILE A 191 4.36 -6.02 -12.00
N ASP A 192 4.94 -7.16 -12.36
CA ASP A 192 4.32 -8.24 -13.11
C ASP A 192 3.77 -9.29 -12.13
N VAL A 193 2.45 -9.38 -12.02
CA VAL A 193 1.76 -10.33 -11.14
C VAL A 193 1.60 -11.67 -11.86
N LEU A 194 2.05 -12.76 -11.24
CA LEU A 194 1.77 -14.12 -11.71
C LEU A 194 0.34 -14.49 -11.28
N PRO A 195 -0.61 -14.63 -12.21
CA PRO A 195 -2.03 -14.78 -11.89
C PRO A 195 -2.34 -16.12 -11.21
N THR A 196 -1.53 -17.14 -11.49
CA THR A 196 -1.61 -18.45 -10.85
C THR A 196 -0.19 -18.88 -10.53
N PRO A 197 0.19 -19.02 -9.25
CA PRO A 197 1.51 -19.48 -8.90
C PRO A 197 1.69 -20.94 -9.37
N PRO A 198 2.80 -21.29 -10.03
CA PRO A 198 3.07 -22.67 -10.39
C PRO A 198 3.26 -23.53 -9.14
N ALA A 199 3.00 -24.83 -9.26
CA ALA A 199 3.21 -25.79 -8.16
C ALA A 199 4.66 -25.75 -7.63
N VAL A 200 5.63 -25.47 -8.51
CA VAL A 200 7.02 -25.20 -8.16
C VAL A 200 7.44 -23.92 -8.86
N LEU A 201 7.84 -22.92 -8.08
CA LEU A 201 8.43 -21.68 -8.58
C LEU A 201 9.90 -21.89 -8.97
N ALA A 202 10.33 -21.21 -10.03
CA ALA A 202 11.72 -21.13 -10.46
C ALA A 202 12.12 -19.67 -10.72
N PRO A 203 12.19 -18.82 -9.66
CA PRO A 203 12.46 -17.40 -9.83
C PRO A 203 13.90 -17.10 -10.32
N GLU A 204 14.82 -18.07 -10.23
CA GLU A 204 16.16 -18.01 -10.82
C GLU A 204 16.18 -17.76 -12.34
N LEU A 205 15.11 -18.13 -13.06
CA LEU A 205 14.96 -17.82 -14.49
C LEU A 205 14.98 -16.31 -14.78
N PHE A 206 14.59 -15.51 -13.78
CA PHE A 206 14.56 -14.05 -13.86
C PHE A 206 15.37 -13.43 -12.70
N ALA A 207 16.57 -13.97 -12.47
CA ALA A 207 17.46 -13.61 -11.34
C ALA A 207 17.80 -12.11 -11.20
N ARG A 208 17.71 -11.33 -12.30
CA ARG A 208 17.99 -9.90 -12.30
C ARG A 208 16.83 -9.03 -11.81
N GLN A 209 15.62 -9.58 -11.77
CA GLN A 209 14.43 -8.84 -11.36
C GLN A 209 14.21 -8.96 -9.86
N LYS A 210 13.55 -7.96 -9.27
CA LYS A 210 13.09 -8.06 -7.88
C LYS A 210 11.94 -9.06 -7.80
N TRP A 211 11.91 -9.88 -6.76
CA TRP A 211 10.84 -10.84 -6.53
C TRP A 211 10.14 -10.57 -5.19
N PHE A 212 8.81 -10.62 -5.22
CA PHE A 212 7.96 -10.62 -4.04
C PHE A 212 7.18 -11.95 -3.98
N LEU A 213 7.37 -12.70 -2.90
CA LEU A 213 6.68 -13.96 -2.66
C LEU A 213 5.65 -13.78 -1.54
N VAL A 214 4.37 -13.85 -1.89
CA VAL A 214 3.26 -13.73 -0.94
C VAL A 214 2.93 -15.11 -0.39
N THR A 215 2.95 -15.26 0.94
CA THR A 215 2.66 -16.51 1.66
C THR A 215 1.81 -16.23 2.88
N THR A 216 1.16 -17.27 3.42
CA THR A 216 0.49 -17.21 4.72
C THR A 216 1.25 -18.00 5.76
N GLY A 217 1.21 -17.52 7.00
CA GLY A 217 1.74 -18.25 8.15
C GLY A 217 3.28 -18.38 8.19
N LYS A 218 3.77 -19.20 9.12
CA LYS A 218 5.22 -19.36 9.34
C LYS A 218 5.83 -20.28 8.29
N LEU A 219 6.97 -19.86 7.75
CA LEU A 219 7.75 -20.68 6.82
C LEU A 219 8.23 -21.98 7.48
N THR A 220 7.97 -23.09 6.80
CA THR A 220 8.48 -24.42 7.16
C THR A 220 9.99 -24.51 6.98
N ALA A 221 10.63 -25.52 7.57
CA ALA A 221 12.07 -25.76 7.37
C ALA A 221 12.44 -25.98 5.90
N GLY A 222 11.58 -26.68 5.14
CA GLY A 222 11.76 -26.89 3.69
C GLY A 222 11.71 -25.58 2.91
N GLN A 223 10.71 -24.74 3.21
CA GLN A 223 10.56 -23.41 2.61
C GLN A 223 11.76 -22.51 2.92
N LYS A 224 12.22 -22.46 4.17
CA LYS A 224 13.42 -21.68 4.56
C LYS A 224 14.66 -22.15 3.80
N LYS A 225 14.85 -23.46 3.63
CA LYS A 225 15.96 -24.04 2.85
C LYS A 225 15.86 -23.65 1.37
N GLN A 226 14.67 -23.71 0.78
CA GLN A 226 14.43 -23.27 -0.59
C GLN A 226 14.72 -21.77 -0.76
N LEU A 227 14.21 -20.95 0.15
CA LEU A 227 14.43 -19.50 0.17
C LEU A 227 15.92 -19.14 0.27
N ALA A 228 16.68 -19.85 1.10
CA ALA A 228 18.12 -19.65 1.22
C ALA A 228 18.86 -19.98 -0.08
N ARG A 229 18.44 -21.02 -0.82
CA ARG A 229 19.01 -21.35 -2.14
C ARG A 229 18.75 -20.23 -3.15
N TRP A 230 17.55 -19.68 -3.15
CA TRP A 230 17.15 -18.59 -4.03
C TRP A 230 17.88 -17.27 -3.76
N HIS A 231 18.11 -16.91 -2.50
CA HIS A 231 18.88 -15.71 -2.15
C HIS A 231 20.32 -15.72 -2.68
N ASN A 232 20.88 -16.90 -2.96
CA ASN A 232 22.23 -17.01 -3.54
C ASN A 232 22.28 -16.70 -5.04
N VAL A 233 21.12 -16.74 -5.73
CA VAL A 233 21.04 -16.62 -7.19
C VAL A 233 20.21 -15.43 -7.66
N ILE A 234 19.28 -14.94 -6.84
CA ILE A 234 18.39 -13.81 -7.17
C ILE A 234 18.90 -12.54 -6.49
N ALA A 235 18.99 -11.45 -7.26
CA ALA A 235 19.55 -10.18 -6.79
C ALA A 235 18.74 -9.53 -5.66
N ALA A 236 17.40 -9.63 -5.71
CA ALA A 236 16.51 -9.10 -4.69
C ALA A 236 15.26 -9.98 -4.56
N LEU A 237 15.08 -10.58 -3.38
CA LEU A 237 13.96 -11.45 -3.07
C LEU A 237 13.38 -11.07 -1.71
N GLU A 238 12.08 -10.83 -1.66
CA GLU A 238 11.36 -10.44 -0.46
C GLU A 238 10.17 -11.38 -0.25
N VAL A 239 10.00 -11.89 0.97
CA VAL A 239 8.85 -12.72 1.34
C VAL A 239 7.88 -11.87 2.15
N ILE A 240 6.63 -11.81 1.67
CA ILE A 240 5.52 -11.11 2.32
C ILE A 240 4.68 -12.17 3.01
N THR A 241 4.67 -12.13 4.34
CA THR A 241 3.85 -13.03 5.15
C THR A 241 2.59 -12.29 5.61
N LEU A 242 1.44 -12.84 5.23
CA LEU A 242 0.11 -12.38 5.66
C LEU A 242 -0.30 -12.94 7.02
#